data_AF-A0A090SYT2-F1
#
_entry.id   AF-A0A090SYT2-F1
#
_cell.length_a   1.000
_cell.length_b   1.000
_cell.length_c   1.000
_cell.angle_alpha   90.00
_cell.angle_beta   90.00
_cell.angle_gamma   90.00
#
_symmetry.space_group_name_H-M   'P 1'
#
loop_
_entity.id
_entity.type
_entity.pdbx_description
1 polymer ?
#
loop_
_entity_poly.entity_id
_entity_poly.type
_entity_poly.pdbx_seq_one_letter_code
_entity_poly.pdbx_strand_id
1 'polypeptide(L)'
;MKEKGLERRILVSTPFFSSAFAMLSQSDGLLTLPDHIAVNLAKQLGLRIFALPFTPLKHLYWLIWHPKYDQDPAHTWLREQVLAHMRTSMYSVRE
;
A
#
# COMPACT_ATOMS: atom_id res chain seq x y z
N MET A 1 11.71 3.41 -14.49
CA MET A 1 12.55 4.63 -14.40
C MET A 1 13.95 4.34 -14.92
N LYS A 2 14.77 3.52 -14.23
CA LYS A 2 16.12 3.15 -14.70
C LYS A 2 16.14 2.53 -16.11
N GLU A 3 15.24 1.59 -16.39
CA GLU A 3 15.12 0.97 -17.73
C GLU A 3 14.76 1.96 -18.84
N LYS A 4 14.21 3.12 -18.49
CA LYS A 4 13.87 4.21 -19.42
C LYS A 4 14.90 5.34 -19.42
N GLY A 5 16.06 5.16 -18.76
CA GLY A 5 17.07 6.20 -18.59
C GLY A 5 16.65 7.40 -17.74
N LEU A 6 15.55 7.28 -16.98
CA LEU A 6 15.04 8.34 -16.12
C LEU A 6 15.57 8.22 -14.70
N GLU A 7 16.02 9.33 -14.14
CA GLU A 7 16.49 9.44 -12.76
C GLU A 7 15.49 10.21 -11.88
N ARG A 8 15.47 9.88 -10.58
CA ARG A 8 14.71 10.61 -9.57
C ARG A 8 15.64 11.14 -8.51
N ARG A 9 15.40 12.36 -8.04
CA ARG A 9 16.08 12.92 -6.88
C ARG A 9 15.43 12.39 -5.60
N ILE A 10 16.20 11.69 -4.78
CA ILE A 10 15.72 11.18 -3.49
C ILE A 10 15.90 12.28 -2.44
N LEU A 11 14.79 12.81 -1.91
CA LEU A 11 14.83 13.76 -0.80
C LEU A 11 15.09 13.05 0.53
N VAL A 12 14.37 11.96 0.78
CA VAL A 12 14.49 11.12 1.97
C VAL A 12 14.20 9.66 1.62
N SER A 13 14.81 8.75 2.38
CA SER A 13 14.47 7.34 2.44
C SER A 13 14.08 6.96 3.86
N THR A 14 12.96 6.25 4.02
CA THR A 14 12.44 5.82 5.33
C THR A 14 11.70 4.48 5.18
N PRO A 15 11.70 3.61 6.21
CA PRO A 15 11.06 2.30 6.10
C PRO A 15 9.54 2.33 6.32
N PHE A 16 8.96 3.45 6.77
CA PHE A 16 7.54 3.53 7.13
C PHE A 16 6.79 4.57 6.29
N PHE A 17 5.55 4.27 5.91
CA PHE A 17 4.72 5.24 5.20
C PHE A 17 4.38 6.45 6.07
N SER A 18 4.06 6.24 7.34
CA SER A 18 3.67 7.33 8.26
C SER A 18 4.72 8.45 8.34
N SER A 19 6.00 8.11 8.45
CA SER A 19 7.10 9.09 8.42
C SER A 19 7.23 9.77 7.06
N ALA A 20 7.13 9.02 5.96
CA ALA A 20 7.17 9.59 4.61
C ALA A 20 6.03 10.61 4.38
N PHE A 21 4.82 10.33 4.88
CA PHE A 21 3.67 11.23 4.81
C PHE A 21 3.87 12.50 5.66
N ALA A 22 4.36 12.37 6.89
CA ALA A 22 4.65 13.51 7.75
C ALA A 22 5.68 14.46 7.09
N MET A 23 6.67 13.91 6.39
CA MET A 23 7.64 14.71 5.63
C MET A 23 7.04 15.32 4.35
N LEU A 24 6.22 14.57 3.64
CA LEU A 24 5.53 15.05 2.44
C LEU A 24 4.62 16.25 2.75
N SER A 25 3.92 16.23 3.89
CA SER A 25 3.06 17.35 4.32
C SER A 25 3.80 18.66 4.57
N GLN A 26 5.13 18.62 4.67
CA GLN A 26 6.00 19.77 4.97
C GLN A 26 7.00 20.05 3.83
N SER A 27 6.77 19.52 2.63
CA SER A 27 7.67 19.72 1.49
C SER A 27 6.94 19.68 0.15
N ASP A 28 7.59 20.18 -0.90
CA ASP A 28 7.11 20.05 -2.29
C ASP A 28 7.55 18.73 -2.95
N GLY A 29 7.74 17.69 -2.13
CA GLY A 29 8.12 16.36 -2.59
C GLY A 29 6.99 15.63 -3.32
N LEU A 30 7.32 14.49 -3.90
CA LEU A 30 6.35 13.52 -4.39
C LEU A 30 6.62 12.17 -3.72
N LEU A 31 5.55 11.46 -3.39
CA LEU A 31 5.60 10.10 -2.85
C LEU A 31 4.85 9.17 -3.79
N THR A 32 5.51 8.09 -4.22
CA THR A 32 4.89 7.01 -5.00
C THR A 32 4.60 5.84 -4.07
N LEU A 33 3.34 5.41 -4.02
CA LEU A 33 2.88 4.33 -3.14
C LEU A 33 1.63 3.64 -3.73
N PRO A 34 1.21 2.48 -3.21
CA PRO A 34 -0.04 1.84 -3.60
C PRO A 34 -1.28 2.73 -3.38
N ASP A 35 -2.22 2.70 -4.32
CA ASP A 35 -3.38 3.60 -4.36
C ASP A 35 -4.24 3.55 -3.09
N HIS A 36 -4.57 2.35 -2.59
CA HIS A 36 -5.34 2.19 -1.35
C HIS A 36 -4.68 2.88 -0.14
N ILE A 37 -3.34 2.93 -0.07
CA ILE A 37 -2.64 3.63 1.02
C ILE A 37 -2.78 5.16 0.82
N ALA A 38 -2.64 5.64 -0.42
CA ALA A 38 -2.76 7.06 -0.75
C ALA A 38 -4.16 7.61 -0.44
N VAL A 39 -5.21 6.90 -0.86
CA VAL A 39 -6.61 7.30 -0.63
C VAL A 39 -6.93 7.41 0.86
N ASN A 40 -6.39 6.53 1.69
CA ASN A 40 -6.66 6.54 3.12
C ASN A 40 -5.92 7.67 3.85
N LEU A 41 -4.67 7.93 3.49
CA LEU A 41 -3.84 8.91 4.20
C LEU A 41 -4.03 10.34 3.67
N ALA A 42 -4.37 10.52 2.38
CA ALA A 42 -4.64 11.85 1.81
C ALA A 42 -5.81 12.55 2.51
N LYS A 43 -6.81 11.80 2.97
CA LYS A 43 -7.97 12.34 3.73
C LYS A 43 -7.56 13.05 5.02
N GLN A 44 -6.43 12.69 5.62
CA GLN A 44 -6.01 13.22 6.92
C GLN A 44 -5.09 14.46 6.78
N LEU A 45 -4.39 14.60 5.66
CA LEU A 45 -3.28 15.55 5.53
C LEU A 45 -3.47 16.59 4.41
N GLY A 46 -4.66 16.65 3.78
CA GLY A 46 -4.94 17.63 2.73
C GLY A 46 -4.08 17.47 1.47
N LEU A 47 -3.59 16.26 1.22
CA LEU A 47 -2.70 15.95 0.09
C LEU A 47 -3.50 15.72 -1.20
N ARG A 48 -2.87 16.04 -2.34
CA ARG A 48 -3.42 15.75 -3.67
C ARG A 48 -2.85 14.46 -4.22
N ILE A 49 -3.72 13.62 -4.78
CA ILE A 49 -3.36 12.38 -5.46
C ILE A 49 -3.29 12.64 -6.96
N PHE A 50 -2.25 12.11 -7.61
CA PHE A 50 -2.06 12.19 -9.06
C PHE A 50 -1.92 10.79 -9.64
N ALA A 51 -2.47 10.58 -10.83
CA ALA A 51 -2.23 9.35 -11.57
C ALA A 51 -0.75 9.25 -11.98
N LEU A 52 -0.20 8.03 -11.95
CA LEU A 52 1.15 7.80 -12.45
C LEU A 52 1.18 8.02 -13.97
N PRO A 53 2.26 8.61 -14.53
CA PRO A 53 2.40 8.87 -15.97
C PRO A 53 2.74 7.60 -16.78
N PHE A 54 2.46 6.42 -16.21
CA PHE A 54 2.69 5.12 -16.81
C PHE A 54 1.83 4.08 -16.08
N THR A 55 1.62 2.93 -16.72
CA THR A 55 0.91 1.81 -16.11
C THR A 55 1.78 1.17 -15.02
N PRO A 56 1.38 1.20 -13.73
CA PRO A 56 2.11 0.52 -12.68
C PRO A 56 1.84 -0.99 -12.72
N LEU A 57 2.76 -1.77 -12.12
CA LEU A 57 2.48 -3.17 -11.82
C LEU A 57 1.38 -3.27 -10.76
N LYS A 58 0.51 -4.28 -10.88
CA LYS A 58 -0.47 -4.57 -9.84
C LYS A 58 0.23 -5.16 -8.62
N HIS A 59 -0.01 -4.56 -7.45
CA HIS A 59 0.41 -5.12 -6.17
C HIS A 59 -0.62 -6.17 -5.72
N LEU A 60 -0.14 -7.38 -5.44
CA LEU A 60 -0.95 -8.48 -4.92
C LEU A 60 -0.67 -8.66 -3.43
N TYR A 61 -1.70 -9.08 -2.70
CA TYR A 61 -1.66 -9.29 -1.25
C TYR A 61 -2.17 -10.70 -0.96
N TRP A 62 -1.49 -11.40 -0.06
CA TRP A 62 -1.78 -12.78 0.27
C TRP A 62 -1.94 -12.96 1.77
N LEU A 63 -2.82 -13.87 2.14
CA LEU A 63 -2.83 -14.48 3.47
C LEU A 63 -1.89 -15.67 3.42
N ILE A 64 -0.89 -15.69 4.29
CA ILE A 64 0.13 -16.73 4.34
C ILE A 64 0.10 -17.34 5.74
N TRP A 65 0.16 -18.66 5.81
CA TRP A 65 0.22 -19.41 7.06
C TRP A 65 1.09 -20.66 6.87
N HIS A 66 1.48 -21.29 7.97
CA HIS A 66 2.30 -22.50 7.92
C HIS A 66 1.42 -23.73 7.60
N PRO A 67 1.83 -24.64 6.69
CA PRO A 67 1.00 -25.79 6.25
C PRO A 67 0.50 -26.70 7.37
N LYS A 68 1.24 -26.78 8.48
CA LYS A 68 0.82 -27.47 9.71
C LYS A 68 -0.60 -27.09 10.17
N TYR A 69 -1.07 -25.89 9.87
CA TYR A 69 -2.37 -25.36 10.29
C TYR A 69 -3.42 -25.36 9.17
N ASP A 70 -3.17 -26.01 8.03
CA ASP A 70 -4.11 -26.04 6.90
C ASP A 70 -5.50 -26.55 7.30
N GLN A 71 -5.52 -27.59 8.15
CA GLN A 71 -6.74 -28.26 8.61
C GLN A 71 -7.13 -27.88 10.05
N ASP A 72 -6.44 -26.92 10.67
CA ASP A 72 -6.82 -26.45 12.00
C ASP A 72 -8.12 -25.63 11.89
N PRO A 73 -9.20 -26.00 12.61
CA PRO A 73 -10.49 -25.31 12.47
C PRO A 73 -10.46 -23.84 12.90
N ALA A 74 -9.70 -23.51 13.95
CA ALA A 74 -9.60 -22.13 14.44
C ALA A 74 -8.82 -21.25 13.45
N HIS A 75 -7.73 -21.77 12.88
CA HIS A 75 -6.99 -21.10 11.82
C HIS A 75 -7.83 -20.93 10.56
N THR A 76 -8.62 -21.93 10.18
CA THR A 76 -9.50 -21.86 9.00
C THR A 76 -10.54 -20.77 9.18
N TRP A 77 -11.26 -20.80 10.31
CA TRP A 77 -12.24 -19.76 10.64
C TRP A 77 -11.61 -18.36 10.60
N LEU A 78 -10.45 -18.16 11.23
CA LEU A 78 -9.80 -16.85 11.26
C LEU A 78 -9.39 -16.38 9.85
N ARG A 79 -8.79 -17.26 9.04
CA ARG A 79 -8.38 -16.92 7.66
C ARG A 79 -9.57 -16.50 6.81
N GLU A 80 -10.72 -17.17 6.96
CA GLU A 80 -11.95 -16.79 6.26
C GLU A 80 -12.46 -15.42 6.72
N GLN A 81 -12.47 -15.13 8.02
CA GLN A 81 -12.86 -13.82 8.54
C GLN A 81 -11.95 -12.70 8.02
N VAL A 82 -10.63 -12.92 8.07
CA VAL A 82 -9.65 -11.95 7.59
C VAL A 82 -9.81 -11.75 6.08
N LEU A 83 -9.98 -12.81 5.29
CA LEU A 83 -10.19 -12.71 3.85
C LEU A 83 -11.46 -11.91 3.51
N ALA A 84 -12.56 -12.17 4.21
CA ALA A 84 -13.81 -11.45 4.03
C ALA A 84 -13.64 -9.95 4.36
N HIS A 85 -12.92 -9.63 5.43
CA HIS A 85 -12.61 -8.24 5.80
C HIS A 85 -11.65 -7.58 4.80
N MET A 86 -10.64 -8.30 4.32
CA MET A 86 -9.73 -7.79 3.28
C MET A 86 -10.49 -7.45 1.99
N ARG A 87 -11.56 -8.16 1.62
CA ARG A 87 -12.30 -7.82 0.39
C ARG A 87 -13.15 -6.55 0.51
N THR A 88 -13.51 -6.16 1.73
CA THR A 88 -14.50 -5.10 1.97
C THR A 88 -13.90 -3.86 2.67
N SER A 89 -12.73 -4.00 3.28
CA SER A 89 -12.10 -2.93 4.03
C SER A 89 -11.74 -1.75 3.14
N MET A 90 -12.03 -0.54 3.62
CA MET A 90 -11.58 0.70 2.99
C MET A 90 -10.05 0.82 2.91
N TYR A 91 -9.33 0.05 3.74
CA TYR A 91 -7.87 -0.04 3.78
C TYR A 91 -7.29 -1.11 2.86
N SER A 92 -8.12 -1.84 2.12
CA SER A 92 -7.66 -2.90 1.25
C SER A 92 -7.49 -2.47 -0.19
N VAL A 93 -6.81 -3.30 -0.97
CA VAL A 93 -6.71 -3.16 -2.42
C VAL A 93 -8.08 -3.32 -3.02
N ARG A 94 -8.51 -2.32 -3.79
CA ARG A 94 -9.72 -2.39 -4.60
C ARG A 94 -9.39 -3.10 -5.91
N GLU A 95 -10.27 -4.00 -6.35
CA GLU A 95 -10.17 -4.65 -7.67
C GLU A 95 -10.41 -3.68 -8.82
#